data_AF-A0A1B0DBZ4-F1
#
_entry.id   AF-A0A1B0DBZ4-F1
#
_cell.length_a   1.000
_cell.length_b   1.000
_cell.length_c   1.000
_cell.angle_alpha   90.00
_cell.angle_beta   90.00
_cell.angle_gamma   90.00
#
_symmetry.space_group_name_H-M   'P 1'
#
loop_
_entity.id
_entity.type
_entity.pdbx_description
1 polymer ?
#
loop_
_entity_poly.entity_id
_entity_poly.type
_entity_poly.pdbx_seq_one_letter_code
_entity_poly.pdbx_strand_id
1 'polypeptide(L)'
;MMKINGVLFPGGATWFNVTNGYSEAAEHIYAIATEMNDHGDYFPLWGTCLGFELLTYLSANGREHRAHCSSQKQPLPLDFKQNYLTSRMFSKASNRVLDILATQPVTPNFHQFCVTEQNLTDYGIADEWRVMSDNKDWDGFTFISTLEHTKYPFYGIQFHPEKNMYEWIYNNNISHTPEAILAAQYFAQFFVDETRRSSHAFANHSDENNHMIYNFEATFTGMLGSSYEQCYLFHEDVDYVTVKDAPDISVNLVKRSIKPRIGKIQKKPRRNFIRNKGKFYEK
;
A
#
# COMPACT_ATOMS: atom_id res chain seq x y z
N MET A 1 3.35 -17.17 -16.78
CA MET A 1 3.69 -15.84 -16.20
C MET A 1 4.47 -16.09 -14.91
N MET A 2 5.80 -16.08 -14.90
CA MET A 2 6.59 -16.48 -13.70
C MET A 2 7.64 -15.45 -13.30
N LYS A 3 7.41 -14.16 -13.61
CA LYS A 3 8.39 -13.08 -13.38
C LYS A 3 8.21 -12.36 -12.04
N ILE A 4 6.98 -12.28 -11.54
CA ILE A 4 6.62 -11.57 -10.29
C ILE A 4 6.06 -12.55 -9.26
N ASN A 5 6.04 -12.14 -8.00
CA ASN A 5 5.75 -13.02 -6.86
C ASN A 5 4.37 -12.80 -6.21
N GLY A 6 3.54 -11.95 -6.82
CA GLY A 6 2.20 -11.58 -6.35
C GLY A 6 1.73 -10.29 -7.01
N VAL A 7 0.45 -9.96 -6.87
CA VAL A 7 -0.13 -8.73 -7.45
C VAL A 7 -0.98 -7.99 -6.42
N LEU A 8 -0.87 -6.66 -6.42
CA LEU A 8 -1.72 -5.75 -5.67
C LEU A 8 -2.67 -5.01 -6.61
N PHE A 9 -3.96 -5.07 -6.31
CA PHE A 9 -5.03 -4.27 -6.90
C PHE A 9 -5.25 -3.03 -6.03
N PRO A 10 -4.82 -1.82 -6.46
CA PRO A 10 -4.92 -0.61 -5.66
C PRO A 10 -6.36 -0.10 -5.57
N GLY A 11 -6.58 0.84 -4.65
CA GLY A 11 -7.81 1.63 -4.63
C GLY A 11 -7.92 2.58 -5.83
N GLY A 12 -9.09 3.16 -6.02
CA GLY A 12 -9.35 4.06 -7.15
C GLY A 12 -10.84 4.36 -7.29
N ALA A 13 -11.24 4.89 -8.45
CA ALA A 13 -12.63 5.25 -8.74
C ALA A 13 -13.04 4.88 -10.18
N THR A 14 -12.40 3.87 -10.77
CA THR A 14 -12.75 3.39 -12.11
C THR A 14 -13.96 2.46 -12.06
N TRP A 15 -14.70 2.39 -13.16
CA TRP A 15 -15.81 1.44 -13.29
C TRP A 15 -15.29 0.05 -13.69
N PHE A 16 -16.00 -1.00 -13.25
CA PHE A 16 -15.65 -2.38 -13.59
C PHE A 16 -16.08 -2.81 -15.00
N ASN A 17 -16.85 -2.00 -15.71
CA ASN A 17 -17.33 -2.29 -17.07
C ASN A 17 -16.53 -1.57 -18.18
N VAL A 18 -15.33 -1.08 -17.87
CA VAL A 18 -14.47 -0.41 -18.84
C VAL A 18 -13.63 -1.45 -19.59
N THR A 19 -13.79 -1.50 -20.91
CA THR A 19 -12.97 -2.33 -21.81
C THR A 19 -11.53 -1.85 -21.87
N ASN A 20 -10.58 -2.77 -21.96
CA ASN A 20 -9.14 -2.53 -21.85
C ASN A 20 -8.77 -1.75 -20.57
N GLY A 21 -9.57 -1.97 -19.52
CA GLY A 21 -9.50 -1.22 -18.28
C GLY A 21 -8.91 -2.02 -17.12
N TYR A 22 -8.95 -1.38 -15.95
CA TYR A 22 -8.48 -1.92 -14.69
C TYR A 22 -9.11 -3.29 -14.33
N SER A 23 -10.43 -3.42 -14.48
CA SER A 23 -11.15 -4.65 -14.12
C SER A 23 -10.84 -5.82 -15.05
N GLU A 24 -10.74 -5.58 -16.36
CA GLU A 24 -10.41 -6.62 -17.35
C GLU A 24 -8.98 -7.16 -17.14
N ALA A 25 -8.01 -6.26 -16.90
CA ALA A 25 -6.66 -6.67 -16.53
C ALA A 25 -6.65 -7.51 -15.24
N ALA A 26 -7.42 -7.11 -14.23
CA ALA A 26 -7.54 -7.86 -12.99
C ALA A 26 -8.27 -9.20 -13.15
N GLU A 27 -9.26 -9.31 -14.04
CA GLU A 27 -9.93 -10.58 -14.36
C GLU A 27 -8.93 -11.59 -14.91
N HIS A 28 -8.09 -11.17 -15.87
CA HIS A 28 -7.02 -12.01 -16.39
C HIS A 28 -6.02 -12.43 -15.29
N ILE A 29 -5.59 -11.49 -14.45
CA ILE A 29 -4.66 -11.78 -13.35
C ILE A 29 -5.29 -12.72 -12.33
N TYR A 30 -6.56 -12.53 -11.99
CA TYR A 30 -7.31 -13.37 -11.05
C TYR A 30 -7.42 -14.80 -11.57
N ALA A 31 -7.77 -14.98 -12.85
CA ALA A 31 -7.83 -16.29 -13.49
C ALA A 31 -6.46 -16.99 -13.49
N ILE A 32 -5.40 -16.27 -13.88
CA ILE A 32 -4.02 -16.80 -13.91
C ILE A 32 -3.55 -17.19 -12.50
N ALA A 33 -3.78 -16.34 -11.50
CA ALA A 33 -3.41 -16.63 -10.12
C ALA A 33 -4.19 -17.83 -9.57
N THR A 34 -5.47 -17.96 -9.93
CA THR A 34 -6.29 -19.11 -9.56
C THR A 34 -5.70 -20.40 -10.14
N GLU A 35 -5.39 -20.39 -11.43
CA GLU A 35 -4.76 -21.54 -12.13
C GLU A 35 -3.40 -21.91 -11.53
N MET A 36 -2.55 -20.93 -11.20
CA MET A 36 -1.27 -21.18 -10.53
C MET A 36 -1.47 -21.91 -9.20
N ASN A 37 -2.36 -21.38 -8.35
CA ASN A 37 -2.59 -21.97 -7.03
C ASN A 37 -3.25 -23.35 -7.12
N ASP A 38 -4.10 -23.60 -8.11
CA ASP A 38 -4.67 -24.93 -8.38
C ASP A 38 -3.60 -25.97 -8.75
N HIS A 39 -2.53 -25.54 -9.42
CA HIS A 39 -1.36 -26.38 -9.73
C HIS A 39 -0.29 -26.41 -8.63
N GLY A 40 -0.56 -25.82 -7.47
CA GLY A 40 0.36 -25.78 -6.34
C GLY A 40 1.48 -24.72 -6.46
N ASP A 41 1.36 -23.80 -7.42
CA ASP A 41 2.25 -22.65 -7.58
C ASP A 41 1.69 -21.45 -6.78
N TYR A 42 2.35 -21.13 -5.66
CA TYR A 42 1.84 -20.17 -4.70
C TYR A 42 1.92 -18.74 -5.24
N PHE A 43 0.75 -18.13 -5.52
CA PHE A 43 0.69 -16.78 -6.08
C PHE A 43 -0.37 -15.93 -5.39
N PRO A 44 0.02 -15.00 -4.49
CA PRO A 44 -0.91 -14.21 -3.71
C PRO A 44 -1.44 -12.96 -4.44
N LEU A 45 -2.69 -12.60 -4.14
CA LEU A 45 -3.33 -11.37 -4.57
C LEU A 45 -3.69 -10.50 -3.37
N TRP A 46 -3.58 -9.18 -3.52
CA TRP A 46 -3.99 -8.20 -2.52
C TRP A 46 -4.92 -7.16 -3.12
N GLY A 47 -6.06 -6.90 -2.50
CA GLY A 47 -7.00 -5.84 -2.90
C GLY A 47 -7.12 -4.78 -1.81
N THR A 48 -6.92 -3.51 -2.17
CA THR A 48 -7.16 -2.36 -1.30
C THR A 48 -8.32 -1.53 -1.84
N CYS A 49 -9.36 -1.26 -1.02
CA CYS A 49 -10.51 -0.43 -1.38
C CYS A 49 -11.18 -0.91 -2.69
N LEU A 50 -11.05 -0.18 -3.80
CA LEU A 50 -11.52 -0.63 -5.12
C LEU A 50 -10.99 -2.03 -5.50
N GLY A 51 -9.76 -2.38 -5.11
CA GLY A 51 -9.22 -3.72 -5.33
C GLY A 51 -9.89 -4.80 -4.47
N PHE A 52 -10.33 -4.48 -3.25
CA PHE A 52 -11.15 -5.37 -2.42
C PHE A 52 -12.53 -5.59 -3.05
N GLU A 53 -13.14 -4.50 -3.51
CA GLU A 53 -14.42 -4.50 -4.23
C GLU A 53 -14.32 -5.35 -5.51
N LEU A 54 -13.20 -5.25 -6.22
CA LEU A 54 -12.95 -6.01 -7.43
C LEU A 54 -12.77 -7.51 -7.15
N LEU A 55 -12.05 -7.90 -6.10
CA LEU A 55 -11.88 -9.31 -5.74
C LEU A 55 -13.22 -10.01 -5.51
N THR A 56 -14.13 -9.37 -4.78
CA THR A 56 -15.47 -9.89 -4.52
C THR A 56 -16.35 -9.85 -5.78
N TYR A 57 -16.19 -8.82 -6.63
CA TYR A 57 -16.90 -8.72 -7.91
C TYR A 57 -16.51 -9.83 -8.89
N LEU A 58 -15.23 -10.15 -8.97
CA LEU A 58 -14.71 -11.25 -9.80
C LEU A 58 -15.17 -12.62 -9.27
N SER A 59 -15.12 -12.84 -7.96
CA SER A 59 -15.70 -14.02 -7.30
C SER A 59 -17.20 -14.15 -7.58
N ALA A 60 -17.94 -13.02 -7.65
CA ALA A 60 -19.35 -13.00 -8.03
C ALA A 60 -19.60 -13.19 -9.55
N ASN A 61 -18.60 -13.56 -10.36
CA ASN A 61 -18.66 -13.67 -11.82
C ASN A 61 -19.08 -12.36 -12.51
N GLY A 62 -18.49 -11.24 -12.09
CA GLY A 62 -18.74 -9.94 -12.68
C GLY A 62 -20.12 -9.35 -12.39
N ARG A 63 -20.78 -9.82 -11.31
CA ARG A 63 -22.09 -9.32 -10.89
C ARG A 63 -21.94 -8.24 -9.81
N GLU A 64 -22.49 -7.07 -10.08
CA GLU A 64 -22.49 -5.94 -9.15
C GLU A 64 -23.33 -6.28 -7.92
N HIS A 65 -22.71 -6.25 -6.75
CA HIS A 65 -23.32 -6.59 -5.47
C HIS A 65 -23.03 -5.57 -4.37
N ARG A 66 -22.24 -4.54 -4.66
CA ARG A 66 -21.85 -3.51 -3.68
C ARG A 66 -23.06 -2.65 -3.34
N ALA A 67 -23.15 -2.27 -2.07
CA ALA A 67 -24.10 -1.30 -1.58
C ALA A 67 -23.45 0.09 -1.48
N HIS A 68 -24.25 1.15 -1.63
CA HIS A 68 -23.78 2.49 -1.29
C HIS A 68 -23.54 2.61 0.22
N CYS A 69 -22.48 3.31 0.59
CA CYS A 69 -22.14 3.64 1.98
C CYS A 69 -21.46 5.02 2.07
N SER A 70 -21.39 5.56 3.28
CA SER A 70 -20.95 6.91 3.61
C SER A 70 -19.66 6.87 4.42
N SER A 71 -18.56 6.42 3.80
CA SER A 71 -17.28 6.21 4.50
C SER A 71 -16.13 6.96 3.82
N GLN A 72 -16.33 8.27 3.67
CA GLN A 72 -15.35 9.20 3.14
C GLN A 72 -14.59 9.92 4.27
N LYS A 73 -13.26 9.93 4.20
CA LYS A 73 -12.37 10.59 5.19
C LYS A 73 -12.63 10.11 6.63
N GLN A 74 -12.91 8.80 6.78
CA GLN A 74 -13.30 8.21 8.05
C GLN A 74 -12.19 7.29 8.58
N PRO A 75 -11.43 7.71 9.60
CA PRO A 75 -10.48 6.84 10.29
C PRO A 75 -11.24 5.95 11.28
N LEU A 76 -11.06 4.62 11.17
CA LEU A 76 -11.78 3.64 11.96
C LEU A 76 -10.81 2.65 12.65
N PRO A 77 -11.17 2.12 13.85
CA PRO A 77 -10.63 0.83 14.30
C PRO A 77 -11.18 -0.30 13.42
N LEU A 78 -10.86 -1.55 13.73
CA LEU A 78 -11.47 -2.74 13.13
C LEU A 78 -12.36 -3.44 14.15
N ASP A 79 -13.62 -3.66 13.80
CA ASP A 79 -14.53 -4.47 14.61
C ASP A 79 -14.29 -5.94 14.25
N PHE A 80 -13.30 -6.56 14.91
CA PHE A 80 -12.90 -7.94 14.62
C PHE A 80 -14.04 -8.94 14.86
N LYS A 81 -14.18 -9.88 13.92
CA LYS A 81 -15.08 -11.04 14.03
C LYS A 81 -14.57 -12.04 15.06
N GLN A 82 -15.47 -12.92 15.52
CA GLN A 82 -15.05 -14.08 16.28
C GLN A 82 -14.07 -14.93 15.46
N ASN A 83 -13.06 -15.49 16.10
CA ASN A 83 -12.05 -16.36 15.48
C ASN A 83 -11.19 -15.68 14.39
N TYR A 84 -11.10 -14.34 14.32
CA TYR A 84 -10.19 -13.65 13.39
C TYR A 84 -8.72 -14.13 13.51
N LEU A 85 -8.29 -14.58 14.69
CA LEU A 85 -6.96 -15.16 14.94
C LEU A 85 -6.71 -16.51 14.26
N THR A 86 -7.75 -17.14 13.70
CA THR A 86 -7.62 -18.35 12.88
C THR A 86 -7.35 -18.04 11.41
N SER A 87 -7.47 -16.77 11.00
CA SER A 87 -7.15 -16.32 9.64
C SER A 87 -5.65 -16.32 9.39
N ARG A 88 -5.25 -16.41 8.13
CA ARG A 88 -3.83 -16.24 7.75
C ARG A 88 -3.38 -14.81 8.01
N MET A 89 -4.24 -13.84 7.69
CA MET A 89 -3.95 -12.41 7.82
C MET A 89 -3.66 -11.96 9.25
N PHE A 90 -4.29 -12.54 10.28
CA PHE A 90 -4.12 -12.06 11.66
C PHE A 90 -3.53 -13.09 12.63
N SER A 91 -3.37 -14.38 12.27
CA SER A 91 -2.85 -15.39 13.20
C SER A 91 -1.44 -15.11 13.73
N LYS A 92 -0.65 -14.33 13.00
CA LYS A 92 0.74 -13.97 13.36
C LYS A 92 0.91 -12.51 13.77
N ALA A 93 -0.18 -11.74 13.85
CA ALA A 93 -0.14 -10.38 14.33
C ALA A 93 0.32 -10.35 15.79
N SER A 94 1.19 -9.39 16.14
CA SER A 94 1.52 -9.16 17.55
C SER A 94 0.30 -8.61 18.30
N ASN A 95 0.16 -8.93 19.59
CA ASN A 95 -0.92 -8.38 20.43
C ASN A 95 -0.97 -6.84 20.35
N ARG A 96 0.18 -6.17 20.31
CA ARG A 96 0.24 -4.71 20.16
C ARG A 96 -0.43 -4.21 18.87
N VAL A 97 -0.19 -4.88 17.74
CA VAL A 97 -0.82 -4.52 16.46
C VAL A 97 -2.32 -4.77 16.52
N LEU A 98 -2.74 -5.90 17.09
CA LEU A 98 -4.15 -6.24 17.25
C LEU A 98 -4.89 -5.26 18.16
N ASP A 99 -4.29 -4.88 19.29
CA ASP A 99 -4.85 -3.91 20.22
C ASP A 99 -5.02 -2.54 19.55
N ILE A 100 -4.01 -2.08 18.79
CA ILE A 100 -4.09 -0.83 18.03
C ILE A 100 -5.24 -0.89 17.02
N LEU A 101 -5.29 -1.95 16.20
CA LEU A 101 -6.33 -2.12 15.18
C LEU A 101 -7.73 -2.18 15.81
N ALA A 102 -7.89 -2.85 16.95
CA ALA A 102 -9.19 -3.02 17.60
C ALA A 102 -9.70 -1.76 18.32
N THR A 103 -8.80 -0.86 18.74
CA THR A 103 -9.18 0.22 19.69
C THR A 103 -8.91 1.64 19.19
N GLN A 104 -8.12 1.81 18.13
CA GLN A 104 -7.71 3.14 17.65
C GLN A 104 -8.20 3.41 16.23
N PRO A 105 -8.57 4.66 15.90
CA PRO A 105 -8.99 5.05 14.56
C PRO A 105 -7.78 5.16 13.62
N VAL A 106 -7.20 4.01 13.25
CA VAL A 106 -5.95 3.93 12.47
C VAL A 106 -6.15 3.56 11.02
N THR A 107 -7.32 3.02 10.65
CA THR A 107 -7.60 2.57 9.28
C THR A 107 -8.31 3.67 8.47
N PRO A 108 -7.70 4.27 7.44
CA PRO A 108 -8.32 5.37 6.69
C PRO A 108 -9.31 4.83 5.66
N ASN A 109 -10.57 5.23 5.73
CA ASN A 109 -11.60 4.84 4.78
C ASN A 109 -11.98 6.01 3.85
N PHE A 110 -12.02 5.72 2.55
CA PHE A 110 -12.26 6.65 1.44
C PHE A 110 -13.10 6.01 0.33
N HIS A 111 -14.25 5.45 0.69
CA HIS A 111 -15.10 4.70 -0.23
C HIS A 111 -16.57 5.11 -0.10
N GLN A 112 -17.31 4.89 -1.19
CA GLN A 112 -18.75 5.16 -1.29
C GLN A 112 -19.55 3.91 -1.67
N PHE A 113 -18.83 2.80 -1.86
CA PHE A 113 -19.35 1.48 -2.11
C PHE A 113 -18.74 0.54 -1.09
N CYS A 114 -19.57 -0.36 -0.58
CA CYS A 114 -19.22 -1.29 0.48
C CYS A 114 -19.77 -2.68 0.13
N VAL A 115 -19.10 -3.70 0.64
CA VAL A 115 -19.58 -5.09 0.58
C VAL A 115 -20.02 -5.53 1.97
N THR A 116 -21.16 -6.20 2.05
CA THR A 116 -21.69 -6.79 3.29
C THR A 116 -21.70 -8.31 3.21
N GLU A 117 -21.76 -8.99 4.36
CA GLU A 117 -21.95 -10.45 4.40
C GLU A 117 -23.23 -10.90 3.70
N GLN A 118 -24.29 -10.07 3.77
CA GLN A 118 -25.53 -10.34 3.04
C GLN A 118 -25.28 -10.30 1.53
N ASN A 119 -24.47 -9.35 1.02
CA ASN A 119 -24.12 -9.33 -0.39
C ASN A 119 -23.34 -10.60 -0.80
N LEU A 120 -22.39 -11.06 0.02
CA LEU A 120 -21.68 -12.31 -0.27
C LEU A 120 -22.64 -13.51 -0.31
N THR A 121 -23.60 -13.55 0.62
CA THR A 121 -24.61 -14.62 0.71
C THR A 121 -25.55 -14.61 -0.49
N ASP A 122 -26.13 -13.45 -0.83
CA ASP A 122 -27.09 -13.29 -1.93
C ASP A 122 -26.50 -13.66 -3.29
N TYR A 123 -25.19 -13.47 -3.46
CA TYR A 123 -24.48 -13.77 -4.69
C TYR A 123 -23.84 -15.17 -4.71
N GLY A 124 -23.96 -15.92 -3.61
CA GLY A 124 -23.51 -17.32 -3.51
C GLY A 124 -22.00 -17.48 -3.33
N ILE A 125 -21.32 -16.44 -2.81
CA ILE A 125 -19.86 -16.41 -2.65
C ILE A 125 -19.41 -16.33 -1.19
N ALA A 126 -20.35 -16.44 -0.23
CA ALA A 126 -20.03 -16.38 1.20
C ALA A 126 -19.00 -17.43 1.63
N ASP A 127 -19.07 -18.66 1.11
CA ASP A 127 -18.14 -19.74 1.47
C ASP A 127 -16.74 -19.59 0.84
N GLU A 128 -16.58 -18.69 -0.14
CA GLU A 128 -15.29 -18.38 -0.76
C GLU A 128 -14.45 -17.44 0.11
N TRP A 129 -15.09 -16.69 1.02
CA TRP A 129 -14.44 -15.62 1.77
C TRP A 129 -14.62 -15.79 3.28
N ARG A 130 -13.50 -15.81 4.00
CA ARG A 130 -13.51 -15.59 5.45
C ARG A 130 -13.53 -14.10 5.71
N VAL A 131 -14.53 -13.62 6.42
CA VAL A 131 -14.61 -12.24 6.93
C VAL A 131 -13.91 -12.17 8.28
N MET A 132 -12.97 -11.22 8.46
CA MET A 132 -12.23 -11.05 9.72
C MET A 132 -12.60 -9.80 10.50
N SER A 133 -13.15 -8.78 9.86
CA SER A 133 -13.65 -7.59 10.55
C SER A 133 -14.75 -6.89 9.75
N ASP A 134 -15.61 -6.22 10.49
CA ASP A 134 -16.55 -5.23 9.96
C ASP A 134 -16.15 -3.83 10.40
N ASN A 135 -16.87 -2.84 9.87
CA ASN A 135 -16.97 -1.51 10.41
C ASN A 135 -18.35 -0.88 10.14
N LYS A 136 -18.56 0.31 10.68
CA LYS A 136 -19.73 1.15 10.44
C LYS A 136 -19.32 2.46 9.78
N ASP A 137 -20.05 2.84 8.75
CA ASP A 137 -19.86 4.13 8.07
C ASP A 137 -20.42 5.30 8.91
N TRP A 138 -20.43 6.52 8.38
CA TRP A 138 -20.96 7.69 9.10
C TRP A 138 -22.45 7.60 9.44
N ASP A 139 -23.22 6.84 8.66
CA ASP A 139 -24.68 6.68 8.82
C ASP A 139 -25.03 5.40 9.61
N GLY A 140 -24.02 4.65 10.08
CA GLY A 140 -24.17 3.44 10.86
C GLY A 140 -24.38 2.15 10.04
N PHE A 141 -24.24 2.23 8.71
CA PHE A 141 -24.29 1.09 7.79
C PHE A 141 -23.08 0.18 8.04
N THR A 142 -23.34 -1.11 8.29
CA THR A 142 -22.29 -2.09 8.57
C THR A 142 -21.75 -2.70 7.28
N PHE A 143 -20.43 -2.73 7.13
CA PHE A 143 -19.73 -3.28 5.97
C PHE A 143 -18.52 -4.10 6.38
N ILE A 144 -18.09 -5.01 5.51
CA ILE A 144 -16.87 -5.82 5.70
C ILE A 144 -15.65 -4.93 5.48
N SER A 145 -14.72 -4.90 6.44
CA SER A 145 -13.47 -4.14 6.31
C SER A 145 -12.26 -5.00 6.00
N THR A 146 -12.27 -6.30 6.33
CA THR A 146 -11.22 -7.26 5.94
C THR A 146 -11.79 -8.64 5.61
N LEU A 147 -11.23 -9.26 4.56
CA LEU A 147 -11.52 -10.64 4.18
C LEU A 147 -10.30 -11.34 3.58
N GLU A 148 -10.30 -12.67 3.59
CA GLU A 148 -9.34 -13.50 2.88
C GLU A 148 -10.05 -14.69 2.23
N HIS A 149 -9.57 -15.12 1.06
CA HIS A 149 -10.17 -16.24 0.36
C HIS A 149 -9.94 -17.54 1.14
N THR A 150 -10.92 -18.43 1.20
CA THR A 150 -10.86 -19.66 2.01
C THR A 150 -9.84 -20.65 1.46
N LYS A 151 -9.77 -20.79 0.13
CA LYS A 151 -8.81 -21.61 -0.61
C LYS A 151 -7.51 -20.90 -1.04
N TYR A 152 -7.61 -19.82 -1.83
CA TYR A 152 -6.45 -19.15 -2.43
C TYR A 152 -5.81 -18.10 -1.52
N PRO A 153 -4.54 -17.73 -1.72
CA PRO A 153 -3.88 -16.65 -0.98
C PRO A 153 -4.29 -15.26 -1.48
N PHE A 154 -5.60 -15.02 -1.56
CA PHE A 154 -6.17 -13.74 -1.96
C PHE A 154 -6.68 -13.00 -0.73
N TYR A 155 -6.35 -11.72 -0.62
CA TYR A 155 -6.57 -10.91 0.57
C TYR A 155 -7.19 -9.59 0.18
N GLY A 156 -8.18 -9.13 0.94
CA GLY A 156 -8.84 -7.86 0.70
C GLY A 156 -8.96 -7.04 1.97
N ILE A 157 -8.70 -5.73 1.84
CA ILE A 157 -8.99 -4.73 2.86
C ILE A 157 -9.73 -3.54 2.24
N GLN A 158 -10.78 -3.05 2.89
CA GLN A 158 -11.59 -1.94 2.36
C GLN A 158 -10.95 -0.56 2.62
N PHE A 159 -10.10 -0.45 3.64
CA PHE A 159 -9.39 0.77 4.04
C PHE A 159 -7.99 0.88 3.39
N HIS A 160 -7.30 2.00 3.63
CA HIS A 160 -6.06 2.39 2.95
C HIS A 160 -4.85 2.53 3.90
N PRO A 161 -4.17 1.43 4.29
CA PRO A 161 -3.01 1.49 5.19
C PRO A 161 -1.85 2.29 4.60
N GLU A 162 -1.70 2.33 3.28
CA GLU A 162 -0.64 3.09 2.61
C GLU A 162 -0.72 4.59 2.90
N LYS A 163 -1.94 5.12 3.11
CA LYS A 163 -2.15 6.55 3.34
C LYS A 163 -1.57 7.03 4.67
N ASN A 164 -1.51 6.16 5.69
CA ASN A 164 -0.98 6.53 7.01
C ASN A 164 0.49 6.99 6.95
N MET A 165 1.27 6.44 6.02
CA MET A 165 2.71 6.70 5.92
C MET A 165 3.05 7.72 4.82
N TYR A 166 2.26 7.77 3.75
CA TYR A 166 2.71 8.40 2.51
C TYR A 166 1.85 9.59 2.06
N GLU A 167 0.59 9.71 2.52
CA GLU A 167 -0.33 10.74 2.02
C GLU A 167 -0.61 11.84 3.05
N TRP A 168 -0.10 13.04 2.83
CA TRP A 168 -0.18 14.17 3.76
C TRP A 168 -1.17 15.27 3.31
N ILE A 169 -2.16 14.86 2.51
CA ILE A 169 -3.16 15.75 1.93
C ILE A 169 -3.97 16.44 3.03
N TYR A 170 -4.01 17.77 2.97
CA TYR A 170 -4.70 18.59 3.96
C TYR A 170 -6.20 18.26 4.02
N ASN A 171 -6.76 18.26 5.24
CA ASN A 171 -8.20 18.01 5.52
C ASN A 171 -8.75 16.66 5.01
N ASN A 172 -7.93 15.60 5.04
CA ASN A 172 -8.36 14.23 4.71
C ASN A 172 -8.57 13.31 5.92
N ASN A 173 -8.35 13.78 7.15
CA ASN A 173 -8.58 13.02 8.38
C ASN A 173 -7.87 11.65 8.40
N ILE A 174 -6.64 11.63 7.89
CA ILE A 174 -5.76 10.45 7.89
C ILE A 174 -4.97 10.46 9.20
N SER A 175 -4.95 9.32 9.90
CA SER A 175 -4.15 9.19 11.12
C SER A 175 -2.69 8.94 10.77
N HIS A 176 -1.80 9.79 11.30
CA HIS A 176 -0.34 9.70 11.14
C HIS A 176 0.37 9.42 12.48
N THR A 177 -0.34 8.86 13.46
CA THR A 177 0.26 8.50 14.75
C THR A 177 1.27 7.36 14.58
N PRO A 178 2.24 7.20 15.50
CA PRO A 178 3.13 6.05 15.49
C PRO A 178 2.38 4.71 15.46
N GLU A 179 1.23 4.63 16.11
CA GLU A 179 0.34 3.46 16.13
C GLU A 179 -0.27 3.20 14.76
N ALA A 180 -0.75 4.24 14.07
CA ALA A 180 -1.29 4.11 12.73
C ALA A 180 -0.23 3.64 11.72
N ILE A 181 0.99 4.17 11.83
CA ILE A 181 2.14 3.74 11.02
C ILE A 181 2.49 2.28 11.31
N LEU A 182 2.53 1.87 12.58
CA LEU A 182 2.82 0.49 12.97
C LEU A 182 1.75 -0.48 12.44
N ALA A 183 0.48 -0.10 12.51
CA ALA A 183 -0.63 -0.89 11.96
C ALA A 183 -0.54 -0.99 10.43
N ALA A 184 -0.23 0.10 9.72
CA ALA A 184 -0.05 0.10 8.28
C ALA A 184 1.12 -0.81 7.83
N GLN A 185 2.25 -0.73 8.52
CA GLN A 185 3.43 -1.57 8.23
C GLN A 185 3.14 -3.06 8.37
N TYR A 186 2.24 -3.45 9.29
CA TYR A 186 1.84 -4.85 9.45
C TYR A 186 1.25 -5.44 8.17
N PHE A 187 0.31 -4.75 7.52
CA PHE A 187 -0.33 -5.25 6.31
C PHE A 187 0.67 -5.39 5.15
N ALA A 188 1.58 -4.42 5.00
CA ALA A 188 2.66 -4.51 4.02
C ALA A 188 3.59 -5.70 4.32
N GLN A 189 4.00 -5.88 5.58
CA GLN A 189 4.85 -7.00 5.97
C GLN A 189 4.18 -8.35 5.71
N PHE A 190 2.91 -8.48 6.09
CA PHE A 190 2.12 -9.68 5.85
C PHE A 190 2.05 -10.04 4.36
N PHE A 191 1.68 -9.09 3.49
CA PHE A 191 1.56 -9.39 2.07
C PHE A 191 2.92 -9.73 1.44
N VAL A 192 3.99 -9.03 1.82
CA VAL A 192 5.34 -9.37 1.35
C VAL A 192 5.80 -10.74 1.87
N ASP A 193 5.41 -11.16 3.07
CA ASP A 193 5.67 -12.52 3.55
C ASP A 193 4.95 -13.58 2.71
N GLU A 194 3.75 -13.27 2.21
CA GLU A 194 3.02 -14.13 1.30
C GLU A 194 3.70 -14.22 -0.08
N THR A 195 4.21 -13.11 -0.62
CA THR A 195 4.92 -13.13 -1.91
C THR A 195 6.23 -13.90 -1.84
N ARG A 196 6.93 -13.92 -0.70
CA ARG A 196 8.16 -14.71 -0.47
C ARG A 196 7.96 -16.23 -0.61
N ARG A 197 6.72 -16.70 -0.63
CA ARG A 197 6.39 -18.12 -0.79
C ARG A 197 6.36 -18.55 -2.26
N SER A 198 6.33 -17.60 -3.19
CA SER A 198 6.50 -17.84 -4.62
C SER A 198 7.98 -17.98 -4.97
N SER A 199 8.33 -18.97 -5.80
CA SER A 199 9.69 -19.14 -6.34
C SER A 199 9.91 -18.45 -7.69
N HIS A 200 8.99 -17.58 -8.10
CA HIS A 200 9.09 -16.84 -9.36
C HIS A 200 10.29 -15.91 -9.41
N ALA A 201 10.84 -15.74 -10.61
CA ALA A 201 11.96 -14.87 -10.88
C ALA A 201 11.98 -14.48 -12.36
N PHE A 202 12.51 -13.29 -12.63
CA PHE A 202 12.89 -12.92 -13.99
C PHE A 202 13.99 -13.85 -14.52
N ALA A 203 14.05 -14.02 -15.84
CA ALA A 203 15.04 -14.90 -16.47
C ALA A 203 16.49 -14.46 -16.21
N ASN A 204 16.70 -13.15 -16.07
CA ASN A 204 17.97 -12.54 -15.72
C ASN A 204 17.75 -11.11 -15.20
N HIS A 205 18.80 -10.54 -14.62
CA HIS A 205 18.76 -9.22 -14.01
C HIS A 205 18.51 -8.08 -15.02
N SER A 206 18.86 -8.24 -16.30
CA SER A 206 18.54 -7.22 -17.31
C SER A 206 17.04 -7.19 -17.62
N ASP A 207 16.40 -8.35 -17.74
CA ASP A 207 14.95 -8.45 -17.92
C ASP A 207 14.24 -7.86 -16.70
N GLU A 208 14.69 -8.19 -15.49
CA GLU A 208 14.20 -7.62 -14.24
C GLU A 208 14.26 -6.08 -14.24
N ASN A 209 15.44 -5.51 -14.51
CA ASN A 209 15.66 -4.07 -14.48
C ASN A 209 14.74 -3.33 -15.46
N ASN A 210 14.38 -3.90 -16.60
CA ASN A 210 13.49 -3.25 -17.57
C ASN A 210 12.04 -3.12 -17.08
N HIS A 211 11.62 -3.95 -16.10
CA HIS A 211 10.23 -3.99 -15.61
C HIS A 211 10.03 -3.27 -14.26
N MET A 212 11.10 -2.76 -13.65
CA MET A 212 11.04 -2.13 -12.33
C MET A 212 10.42 -0.72 -12.39
N ILE A 213 9.67 -0.38 -11.34
CA ILE A 213 9.10 0.96 -11.14
C ILE A 213 10.18 2.06 -11.10
N TYR A 214 11.43 1.70 -10.81
CA TYR A 214 12.58 2.62 -10.80
C TYR A 214 12.90 3.27 -12.15
N ASN A 215 12.35 2.76 -13.25
CA ASN A 215 12.49 3.36 -14.58
C ASN A 215 11.55 4.55 -14.84
N PHE A 216 10.64 4.83 -13.90
CA PHE A 216 9.61 5.83 -14.07
C PHE A 216 9.76 6.95 -13.02
N GLU A 217 9.38 8.16 -13.40
CA GLU A 217 9.38 9.32 -12.50
C GLU A 217 7.98 9.58 -11.96
N ALA A 218 7.88 9.80 -10.65
CA ALA A 218 6.63 10.18 -10.02
C ALA A 218 6.39 11.70 -10.18
N THR A 219 5.17 12.07 -10.52
CA THR A 219 4.73 13.48 -10.62
C THR A 219 4.16 13.96 -9.29
N PHE A 220 4.57 15.14 -8.81
CA PHE A 220 4.00 15.75 -7.61
C PHE A 220 2.60 16.32 -7.88
N THR A 221 1.58 15.48 -7.68
CA THR A 221 0.18 15.80 -7.95
C THR A 221 -0.53 16.49 -6.79
N GLY A 222 0.00 16.40 -5.56
CA GLY A 222 -0.57 17.06 -4.38
C GLY A 222 -0.69 18.58 -4.57
N MET A 223 0.29 19.20 -5.24
CA MET A 223 0.25 20.63 -5.60
C MET A 223 -0.91 21.02 -6.52
N LEU A 224 -1.47 20.06 -7.25
CA LEU A 224 -2.60 20.25 -8.16
C LEU A 224 -3.95 19.95 -7.49
N GLY A 225 -3.96 19.68 -6.18
CA GLY A 225 -5.18 19.33 -5.43
C GLY A 225 -5.62 17.88 -5.60
N SER A 226 -4.72 17.00 -6.04
CA SER A 226 -4.96 15.54 -6.06
C SER A 226 -5.20 14.99 -4.66
N SER A 227 -5.87 13.83 -4.58
CA SER A 227 -5.97 13.04 -3.34
C SER A 227 -4.72 12.23 -3.02
N TYR A 228 -3.66 12.41 -3.81
CA TYR A 228 -2.36 11.76 -3.70
C TYR A 228 -1.24 12.79 -3.82
N GLU A 229 -0.22 12.69 -2.97
CA GLU A 229 0.96 13.54 -3.03
C GLU A 229 1.68 13.34 -4.36
N GLN A 230 1.93 12.07 -4.73
CA GLN A 230 2.60 11.74 -5.99
C GLN A 230 1.86 10.64 -6.74
N CYS A 231 1.88 10.73 -8.07
CA CYS A 231 1.38 9.68 -8.97
C CYS A 231 2.43 9.32 -10.03
N TYR A 232 2.54 8.04 -10.34
CA TYR A 232 3.18 7.60 -11.58
C TYR A 232 2.13 7.66 -12.70
N LEU A 233 2.48 8.34 -13.80
CA LEU A 233 1.59 8.53 -14.95
C LEU A 233 2.20 7.79 -16.15
N PHE A 234 1.38 6.97 -16.80
CA PHE A 234 1.77 6.17 -17.96
C PHE A 234 0.91 6.55 -19.16
N HIS A 235 1.49 6.59 -20.37
CA HIS A 235 0.71 6.71 -21.60
C HIS A 235 0.00 5.37 -21.90
N GLU A 236 -1.07 5.40 -22.71
CA GLU A 236 -1.82 4.19 -23.08
C GLU A 236 -0.95 3.11 -23.74
N ASP A 237 0.11 3.50 -24.47
CA ASP A 237 0.96 2.60 -25.26
C ASP A 237 2.40 2.45 -24.72
N VAL A 238 2.64 2.58 -23.41
CA VAL A 238 4.00 2.36 -22.87
C VAL A 238 4.27 0.86 -22.70
N ASP A 239 4.94 0.27 -23.69
CA ASP A 239 5.73 -0.95 -23.45
C ASP A 239 6.89 -0.62 -22.50
N TYR A 240 7.22 -1.52 -21.58
CA TYR A 240 8.37 -1.40 -20.68
C TYR A 240 9.64 -1.02 -21.47
N VAL A 241 10.46 -0.13 -20.90
CA VAL A 241 11.67 0.42 -21.53
C VAL A 241 12.49 -0.71 -22.15
N THR A 242 12.56 -0.74 -23.48
CA THR A 242 13.47 -1.66 -24.16
C THR A 242 14.89 -1.07 -24.06
N VAL A 243 15.92 -1.91 -23.95
CA VAL A 243 17.33 -1.49 -23.77
C VAL A 243 17.80 -0.45 -24.81
N LYS A 244 17.09 -0.29 -25.93
CA LYS A 244 17.36 0.73 -26.94
C LYS A 244 17.07 2.17 -26.50
N ASP A 245 16.23 2.36 -25.49
CA ASP A 245 15.77 3.68 -25.02
C ASP A 245 16.47 4.13 -23.72
N ALA A 246 17.32 3.27 -23.14
CA ALA A 246 18.12 3.64 -21.98
C ALA A 246 19.20 4.67 -22.39
N PRO A 247 19.28 5.85 -21.74
CA PRO A 247 20.33 6.81 -22.03
C PRO A 247 21.70 6.17 -21.75
N ASP A 248 22.64 6.34 -22.67
CA ASP A 248 23.99 5.80 -22.56
C ASP A 248 24.71 6.40 -21.33
N ILE A 249 24.73 5.65 -20.24
CA ILE A 249 25.34 6.07 -18.96
C ILE A 249 26.88 6.14 -19.09
N SER A 250 27.47 5.68 -20.20
CA SER A 250 28.92 5.73 -20.41
C SER A 250 29.50 7.14 -20.60
N VAL A 251 28.65 8.17 -20.77
CA VAL A 251 29.13 9.54 -21.07
C VAL A 251 29.24 10.48 -19.85
N ASN A 252 28.71 10.13 -18.67
CA ASN A 252 28.67 11.06 -17.53
C ASN A 252 29.53 10.74 -16.30
N LEU A 253 30.50 9.82 -16.43
CA LEU A 253 31.64 9.76 -15.50
C LEU A 253 32.71 10.79 -15.88
N VAL A 254 32.33 12.06 -15.98
CA VAL A 254 33.32 13.16 -16.01
C VAL A 254 33.98 13.18 -14.65
N LYS A 255 35.26 12.79 -14.62
CA LYS A 255 36.21 12.93 -13.52
C LYS A 255 36.04 14.27 -12.79
N ARG A 256 35.23 14.32 -11.73
CA ARG A 256 35.28 15.41 -10.75
C ARG A 256 36.56 15.22 -9.94
N SER A 257 37.66 15.77 -10.45
CA SER A 257 38.87 16.03 -9.67
C SER A 257 38.49 16.90 -8.47
N ILE A 258 38.38 16.29 -7.29
CA ILE A 258 38.31 17.02 -6.02
C ILE A 258 39.66 17.69 -5.81
N LYS A 259 39.80 18.96 -6.20
CA LYS A 259 40.90 19.81 -5.71
C LYS A 259 40.55 20.28 -4.30
N PRO A 260 41.40 20.04 -3.29
CA PRO A 260 41.13 20.55 -1.94
C PRO A 260 41.24 22.08 -1.95
N ARG A 261 40.13 22.76 -1.60
CA ARG A 261 40.15 24.19 -1.27
C ARG A 261 40.84 24.36 0.09
N ILE A 262 42.13 24.66 0.08
CA ILE A 262 42.83 25.19 1.26
C ILE A 262 42.37 26.63 1.45
N GLY A 263 41.42 26.84 2.36
CA GLY A 263 41.03 28.17 2.82
C GLY A 263 42.17 28.83 3.59
N LYS A 264 42.56 30.04 3.19
CA LYS A 264 43.54 30.87 3.91
C LYS A 264 42.98 31.22 5.30
N ILE A 265 43.62 30.73 6.34
CA ILE A 265 43.36 31.11 7.74
C ILE A 265 43.79 32.57 7.94
N GLN A 266 42.84 33.48 8.12
CA GLN A 266 43.13 34.82 8.66
C GLN A 266 43.47 34.70 10.15
N LYS A 267 44.72 35.02 10.50
CA LYS A 267 45.19 35.13 11.89
C LYS A 267 44.51 36.32 12.57
N LYS A 268 43.64 36.08 13.56
CA LYS A 268 43.27 37.09 14.58
C LYS A 268 44.33 37.10 15.70
N PRO A 269 44.80 38.26 16.17
CA PRO A 269 45.82 38.33 17.21
C PRO A 269 45.26 37.99 18.60
N ARG A 270 46.05 37.24 19.37
CA ARG A 270 45.81 36.81 20.75
C ARG A 270 45.75 38.02 21.69
N ARG A 271 44.71 38.11 22.54
CA ARG A 271 44.73 38.94 23.75
C ARG A 271 44.85 38.03 24.98
N ASN A 272 45.79 38.43 25.84
CA ASN A 272 46.30 37.69 26.99
C ASN A 272 45.26 37.51 28.09
N PHE A 273 45.25 36.32 28.68
CA PHE A 273 44.64 36.03 29.98
C PHE A 273 45.44 36.75 31.08
N ILE A 274 44.76 37.56 31.90
CA ILE A 274 45.24 37.95 33.23
C ILE A 274 44.26 37.39 34.25
N ARG A 275 44.85 36.77 35.27
CA ARG A 275 44.27 36.01 36.36
C ARG A 275 44.23 36.90 37.61
N ASN A 276 43.10 37.02 38.31
CA ASN A 276 42.99 37.25 39.76
C ASN A 276 41.50 37.30 40.16
N LYS A 277 41.00 36.35 40.97
CA LYS A 277 40.98 36.33 42.46
C LYS A 277 40.17 37.49 43.08
N GLY A 278 39.04 37.15 43.72
CA GLY A 278 38.62 37.84 44.96
C GLY A 278 37.13 38.11 45.16
N LYS A 279 36.52 37.29 46.05
CA LYS A 279 35.61 37.63 47.18
C LYS A 279 34.21 38.25 46.95
N PHE A 280 33.20 37.48 47.41
CA PHE A 280 32.12 37.80 48.37
C PHE A 280 31.72 39.27 48.60
N TYR A 281 30.42 39.60 48.54
CA TYR A 281 29.49 39.72 49.69
C TYR A 281 28.04 40.10 49.26
N GLU A 282 27.08 39.47 49.95
CA GLU A 282 25.71 39.86 50.40
C GLU A 282 24.88 40.96 49.70
N LYS A 283 23.64 40.62 49.32
CA LYS A 283 22.43 40.75 50.18
C LYS A 283 21.31 39.83 49.69
#